data_AF-A0A2T4X809-F1
#
_entry.id   AF-A0A2T4X809-F1
#
_cell.length_a   1.000
_cell.length_b   1.000
_cell.length_c   1.000
_cell.angle_alpha   90.00
_cell.angle_beta   90.00
_cell.angle_gamma   90.00
#
_symmetry.space_group_name_H-M   'P 1'
#
loop_
_entity.id
_entity.type
_entity.pdbx_description
1 polymer ?
#
loop_
_entity_poly.entity_id
_entity_poly.type
_entity_poly.pdbx_seq_one_letter_code
_entity_poly.pdbx_strand_id
1 'polypeptide(L)' 'MSRIMQKITLTIKDDKKVDFLMELLKQFDFIEIKKSGQKRDENYNFFASAGLWKDREIDAEQLRRKAWQRKH' A
#
# COMPACT_ATOMS: atom_id res chain seq x y z
N MET A 1 -25.94 17.87 17.72
CA MET A 1 -26.04 18.46 16.37
C MET A 1 -25.55 17.44 15.36
N SER A 2 -26.38 17.05 14.39
CA SER A 2 -25.95 16.13 13.32
C SER A 2 -25.05 16.88 12.34
N ARG A 3 -23.83 16.38 12.08
CA ARG A 3 -22.89 16.98 11.12
C ARG A 3 -23.31 16.54 9.72
N ILE A 4 -23.85 17.46 8.93
CA ILE A 4 -24.20 17.19 7.52
C ILE A 4 -22.89 17.07 6.74
N MET A 5 -22.58 15.86 6.28
CA MET A 5 -21.41 15.58 5.45
C MET A 5 -21.80 15.74 3.98
N GLN A 6 -21.04 16.55 3.24
CA GLN A 6 -21.27 16.77 1.81
C GLN A 6 -20.10 16.19 1.01
N LYS A 7 -20.41 15.53 -0.12
CA LYS A 7 -19.42 14.89 -1.00
C LYS A 7 -19.52 15.50 -2.40
N ILE A 8 -18.39 15.92 -2.94
CA ILE A 8 -18.26 16.44 -4.30
C ILE A 8 -17.31 15.52 -5.07
N THR A 9 -17.66 15.15 -6.30
CA THR A 9 -16.80 14.38 -7.22
C THR A 9 -16.53 15.23 -8.45
N LEU A 10 -15.25 15.51 -8.72
CA LEU A 10 -14.82 16.34 -9.83
C LEU A 10 -14.04 15.48 -10.84
N THR A 11 -14.36 15.62 -12.13
CA THR A 11 -13.56 15.04 -13.22
C THR A 11 -12.81 16.16 -13.92
N ILE A 12 -11.48 16.12 -13.89
CA ILE A 12 -10.60 17.12 -14.49
C ILE A 12 -10.01 16.51 -15.76
N LYS A 13 -10.16 17.19 -16.89
CA LYS A 13 -9.63 16.74 -18.20
C LYS A 13 -8.22 17.24 -18.50
N ASP A 14 -7.75 18.22 -17.74
CA ASP A 14 -6.45 18.86 -17.93
C ASP A 14 -5.55 18.56 -16.72
N ASP A 15 -4.58 17.67 -16.94
CA ASP A 15 -3.67 17.21 -15.89
C ASP A 15 -2.86 18.35 -15.27
N LYS A 16 -2.56 19.42 -16.03
CA LYS A 16 -1.80 20.57 -15.52
C LYS A 16 -2.56 21.36 -14.46
N LYS A 17 -3.90 21.25 -14.43
CA LYS A 17 -4.75 21.92 -13.44
C LYS A 17 -4.98 21.08 -12.18
N VAL A 18 -4.63 19.80 -12.22
CA VAL A 18 -4.78 18.89 -11.08
C VAL A 18 -3.84 19.33 -9.95
N ASP A 19 -2.58 19.63 -10.27
CA ASP A 19 -1.60 20.03 -9.26
C ASP A 19 -2.00 21.35 -8.57
N PHE A 20 -2.44 22.34 -9.34
CA PHE A 20 -2.96 23.60 -8.81
C PHE A 20 -4.17 23.38 -7.88
N LEU A 21 -5.14 22.56 -8.30
CA LEU A 21 -6.29 22.25 -7.46
C LEU A 21 -5.87 21.53 -6.17
N MET A 22 -4.90 20.63 -6.24
CA MET A 22 -4.40 19.91 -5.08
C MET A 22 -3.68 20.84 -4.09
N GLU A 23 -2.94 21.83 -4.58
CA GLU A 23 -2.36 22.88 -3.73
C GLU A 23 -3.43 23.71 -3.04
N LEU A 24 -4.48 24.10 -3.75
CA LEU A 24 -5.61 24.83 -3.20
C LEU A 24 -6.36 23.99 -2.15
N LEU A 25 -6.65 22.71 -2.43
CA LEU A 25 -7.37 21.83 -1.50
C LEU A 25 -6.57 21.55 -0.22
N LYS A 26 -5.24 21.53 -0.28
CA LYS A 26 -4.36 21.39 0.89
C LYS A 26 -4.44 22.58 1.86
N GLN A 27 -4.89 23.75 1.40
CA GLN A 27 -5.04 24.95 2.26
C GLN A 27 -6.26 24.87 3.18
N PHE A 28 -7.16 23.89 2.98
CA PHE A 28 -8.35 23.73 3.80
C PHE A 28 -8.12 22.68 4.89
N ASP A 29 -8.21 23.10 6.16
CA ASP A 29 -7.99 22.24 7.33
C ASP A 29 -9.03 21.11 7.50
N PHE A 30 -10.14 21.15 6.76
CA PHE A 30 -11.29 20.26 6.95
C PHE A 30 -11.66 19.41 5.73
N ILE A 31 -10.75 19.28 4.74
CA ILE A 31 -10.99 18.49 3.53
C ILE A 31 -10.25 17.14 3.60
N GLU A 32 -10.99 16.05 3.41
CA GLU A 32 -10.43 14.70 3.28
C GLU A 32 -10.23 14.36 1.79
N ILE A 33 -8.97 14.33 1.33
CA ILE A 33 -8.63 14.00 -0.06
C ILE A 33 -8.40 12.50 -0.19
N LYS A 34 -9.37 11.77 -0.76
CA LYS A 34 -9.21 10.35 -1.10
C LYS A 34 -8.68 10.20 -2.53
N LYS A 35 -7.37 9.94 -2.67
CA LYS A 35 -6.80 9.53 -3.96
C LYS A 35 -7.27 8.10 -4.27
N SER A 36 -8.08 7.93 -5.31
CA SER A 36 -8.35 6.61 -5.88
C SER A 36 -7.14 6.16 -6.69
N GLY A 37 -6.03 5.87 -6.00
CA GLY A 37 -4.93 5.14 -6.62
C GLY A 37 -5.39 3.71 -6.88
N GLN A 38 -5.23 3.21 -8.09
CA GLN A 38 -5.15 1.77 -8.29
C GLN A 38 -4.11 1.24 -7.31
N LYS A 39 -4.52 0.41 -6.35
CA LYS A 39 -3.56 -0.45 -5.65
C LYS A 39 -2.80 -1.15 -6.76
N ARG A 40 -1.49 -0.95 -6.85
CA ARG A 40 -0.66 -1.91 -7.58
C ARG A 40 -0.91 -3.22 -6.87
N ASP A 41 -1.57 -4.16 -7.54
CA ASP A 41 -1.45 -5.55 -7.15
C ASP A 41 0.03 -5.88 -7.32
N GLU A 42 0.75 -5.78 -6.21
CA GLU A 42 1.99 -6.52 -6.05
C GLU A 42 1.57 -7.98 -6.05
N ASN A 43 1.39 -8.54 -7.25
CA ASN A 43 1.46 -9.97 -7.54
C ASN A 43 2.90 -10.46 -7.26
N TYR A 44 3.46 -10.08 -6.11
CA TYR A 44 4.63 -10.70 -5.55
C TYR A 44 4.16 -12.04 -5.00
N ASN A 45 4.24 -13.06 -5.86
CA ASN A 45 4.09 -14.43 -5.44
C ASN A 45 5.20 -14.70 -4.41
N PHE A 46 4.86 -14.72 -3.13
CA PHE A 46 5.75 -15.12 -2.04
C PHE A 46 6.45 -16.46 -2.37
N PHE A 47 5.72 -17.36 -3.05
CA PHE A 47 6.22 -18.65 -3.54
C PHE A 47 7.07 -18.60 -4.83
N ALA A 48 7.17 -17.47 -5.54
CA ALA A 48 8.15 -17.31 -6.62
C ALA A 48 9.59 -17.47 -6.09
N SER A 49 9.80 -17.16 -4.80
CA SER A 49 11.07 -17.39 -4.10
C SER A 49 11.26 -18.82 -3.58
N ALA A 50 10.26 -19.71 -3.69
CA ALA A 50 10.38 -21.11 -3.27
C ALA A 50 11.39 -21.90 -4.13
N GLY A 51 11.62 -21.48 -5.38
CA GLY A 51 12.64 -22.07 -6.26
C GLY A 51 14.07 -21.90 -5.74
N LEU A 52 14.34 -20.88 -4.92
CA LEU A 52 15.67 -20.64 -4.33
C LEU A 52 16.09 -21.71 -3.33
N TRP A 53 15.14 -22.52 -2.85
CA TRP A 53 15.35 -23.54 -1.83
C TRP A 53 15.27 -24.96 -2.39
N LYS A 54 15.00 -25.13 -3.69
CA LYS A 54 14.77 -26.43 -4.33
C LYS A 54 15.99 -27.36 -4.29
N ASP A 55 17.21 -26.80 -4.36
CA ASP A 55 18.47 -27.54 -4.29
C ASP A 55 19.08 -27.56 -2.88
N ARG A 56 18.33 -27.10 -1.88
CA ARG A 56 18.77 -27.15 -0.48
C ARG A 56 17.90 -28.15 0.27
N GLU A 57 18.51 -29.18 0.85
CA GLU A 57 17.85 -30.10 1.78
C GLU A 57 17.50 -29.36 3.07
N ILE A 58 16.41 -28.60 3.03
CA ILE A 58 15.94 -27.80 4.15
C ILE A 58 14.60 -28.34 4.59
N ASP A 59 14.61 -28.98 5.74
CA ASP A 59 13.41 -29.43 6.41
C ASP A 59 12.81 -28.33 7.31
N ALA A 60 11.48 -28.34 7.44
CA ALA A 60 10.74 -27.34 8.22
C ALA A 60 11.16 -27.31 9.70
N GLU A 61 11.56 -28.45 10.26
CA GLU A 61 12.06 -28.53 11.64
C GLU A 61 13.40 -27.82 11.80
N GLN A 62 14.30 -27.97 10.81
CA GLN A 62 15.60 -27.31 10.81
C GLN A 62 15.48 -25.78 10.73
N LEU A 63 14.54 -25.27 9.93
CA LEU A 63 14.27 -23.83 9.83
C LEU A 63 13.78 -23.26 11.15
N ARG A 64 12.80 -23.92 11.78
CA ARG A 64 12.27 -23.50 13.09
C ARG A 64 13.35 -23.48 14.16
N ARG A 65 14.20 -24.52 14.20
CA ARG A 65 15.33 -24.60 15.13
C ARG A 65 16.33 -23.46 14.93
N LYS A 66 16.72 -23.16 13.68
CA LYS A 66 17.64 -22.06 13.38
C LYS A 66 17.03 -20.68 13.69
N ALA A 67 15.75 -20.48 13.40
CA ALA A 67 15.06 -19.21 13.66
C ALA A 67 14.88 -18.94 15.17
N TRP A 68 14.71 -20.00 15.97
CA TRP A 68 14.50 -19.88 17.42
C TRP A 68 15.78 -19.90 18.25
N GLN A 69 16.95 -20.14 17.64
CA GLN A 69 18.25 -19.95 18.29
C GLN A 69 18.57 -18.45 18.44
N ARG A 70 17.84 -17.76 19.32
CA ARG A 70 18.31 -16.51 19.90
C ARG A 70 19.45 -16.87 20.85
N LYS A 71 20.70 -16.77 20.38
CA LYS A 71 21.84 -16.72 21.29
C LYS A 71 21.66 -15.48 22.17
N HIS A 72 21.36 -15.70 23.44
CA HIS A 72 21.68 -14.76 24.52
C HIS A 72 23.11 -15.06 24.98
#